data_AF-A0A3E0Q746-F1
#
_entry.id   AF-A0A3E0Q746-F1
#
_cell.length_a   1.000
_cell.length_b   1.000
_cell.length_c   1.000
_cell.angle_alpha   90.00
_cell.angle_beta   90.00
_cell.angle_gamma   90.00
#
_symmetry.space_group_name_H-M   'P 1'
#
loop_
_entity.id
_entity.type
_entity.pdbx_description
1 polymer ?
#
loop_
_entity_poly.entity_id
_entity_poly.type
_entity_poly.pdbx_seq_one_letter_code
_entity_poly.pdbx_strand_id
1 'polypeptide(L)'
;MFFRFGAALVLVILIALLGIAIEKRNLALRRSISLQDYRREQLLEQRARLRLETEQLGAPGRLLDEVEAGRLPLEVAEEAESSSVAR
;
A
#
# COMPACT_ATOMS: atom_id res chain seq x y z
N MET A 1 21.19 3.28 -60.25
CA MET A 1 19.82 2.79 -59.94
C MET A 1 19.82 1.84 -58.75
N PHE A 2 20.58 0.74 -58.79
CA PHE A 2 20.64 -0.28 -57.71
C PHE A 2 21.04 0.25 -56.33
N PHE A 3 21.99 1.18 -56.23
CA PHE A 3 22.41 1.74 -54.93
C PHE A 3 21.27 2.48 -54.20
N ARG A 4 20.46 3.25 -54.93
CA ARG A 4 19.31 3.97 -54.36
C ARG A 4 18.24 2.99 -53.87
N PHE A 5 18.01 1.91 -54.62
CA PHE A 5 17.06 0.87 -54.23
C PHE A 5 17.55 0.09 -53.01
N GLY A 6 18.84 -0.29 -52.99
CA GLY A 6 19.45 -0.96 -51.83
C GLY A 6 19.43 -0.10 -50.58
N ALA A 7 19.77 1.19 -50.70
CA ALA A 7 19.70 2.13 -49.59
C ALA A 7 18.26 2.29 -49.05
N ALA A 8 17.26 2.36 -49.93
CA ALA A 8 15.86 2.41 -49.52
C ALA A 8 15.42 1.13 -48.78
N LEU A 9 15.83 -0.04 -49.26
CA LEU A 9 15.52 -1.32 -48.61
C LEU A 9 16.16 -1.41 -47.22
N VAL A 10 17.45 -1.04 -47.10
CA VAL A 10 18.15 -1.01 -45.81
C VAL A 10 17.48 -0.04 -44.84
N LEU A 11 17.06 1.14 -45.31
CA LEU A 11 16.35 2.11 -44.49
C LEU A 11 15.05 1.54 -43.92
N VAL A 12 14.25 0.86 -44.74
CA VAL A 12 13.00 0.21 -44.29
C VAL A 12 13.29 -0.86 -43.25
N ILE A 13 14.31 -1.69 -43.45
CA ILE A 13 14.72 -2.71 -42.49
C ILE A 13 15.13 -2.06 -41.16
N LEU A 14 15.93 -0.99 -41.20
CA LEU A 14 16.34 -0.27 -39.99
C LEU A 14 15.16 0.31 -39.23
N ILE A 15 14.18 0.90 -39.92
CA ILE A 15 12.96 1.41 -39.30
C ILE A 15 12.18 0.28 -38.62
N ALA A 16 12.05 -0.88 -39.28
CA ALA A 16 11.36 -2.05 -38.71
C ALA A 16 12.09 -2.58 -37.46
N LEU A 17 13.42 -2.73 -37.52
CA LEU A 17 14.23 -3.16 -36.39
C LEU A 17 14.14 -2.18 -35.21
N LEU A 18 14.14 -0.88 -35.49
CA LEU A 18 13.98 0.16 -34.49
C LEU A 18 12.60 0.06 -33.81
N GLY A 19 11.54 -0.16 -34.59
CA GLY A 19 10.19 -0.40 -34.05
C GLY A 19 10.15 -1.58 -33.08
N ILE A 20 10.73 -2.72 -33.47
CA ILE A 20 10.80 -3.93 -32.62
C ILE A 20 11.61 -3.65 -31.34
N ALA A 21 12.72 -2.92 -31.45
CA ALA A 21 13.54 -2.59 -30.29
C ALA A 21 12.80 -1.67 -29.30
N ILE A 22 12.04 -0.70 -29.80
CA ILE A 22 11.19 0.18 -29.00
C ILE A 22 10.10 -0.63 -28.30
N GLU A 23 9.42 -1.52 -29.02
CA GLU A 23 8.36 -2.35 -28.46
C GLU A 23 8.88 -3.25 -27.32
N LYS A 24 10.04 -3.89 -27.51
CA LYS A 24 10.69 -4.68 -26.45
C LYS A 24 11.00 -3.84 -25.21
N ARG A 25 11.52 -2.62 -25.39
CA ARG A 25 11.78 -1.70 -24.27
C ARG A 25 10.49 -1.28 -23.58
N ASN A 26 9.44 -1.01 -24.35
CA ASN A 26 8.13 -0.64 -23.81
C ASN A 26 7.55 -1.77 -22.94
N LEU A 27 7.60 -3.01 -23.42
CA LEU A 27 7.13 -4.18 -22.68
C LEU A 27 7.93 -4.38 -21.37
N ALA A 28 9.24 -4.23 -21.42
CA ALA A 28 10.10 -4.32 -20.23
C ALA A 28 9.75 -3.24 -19.19
N LEU A 29 9.56 -2.00 -19.64
CA LEU A 29 9.15 -0.89 -18.77
C LEU A 29 7.79 -1.14 -18.14
N ARG A 30 6.79 -1.56 -18.92
CA ARG A 30 5.46 -1.91 -18.40
C ARG A 30 5.54 -2.99 -17.32
N ARG A 31 6.36 -4.02 -17.53
CA ARG A 31 6.57 -5.07 -16.52
C ARG A 31 7.19 -4.51 -15.24
N SER A 32 8.19 -3.62 -15.35
CA SER A 32 8.80 -2.99 -14.17
C SER A 32 7.82 -2.09 -13.42
N ILE A 33 6.98 -1.33 -14.12
CA ILE A 33 5.97 -0.46 -13.51
C ILE A 33 4.95 -1.31 -12.75
N SER A 34 4.45 -2.38 -13.35
CA SER A 34 3.51 -3.29 -12.68
C SER A 34 4.09 -3.89 -11.39
N LEU A 35 5.38 -4.24 -11.37
CA LEU A 35 6.05 -4.70 -10.15
C LEU A 35 6.21 -3.58 -9.11
N GLN A 36 6.49 -2.35 -9.55
CA GLN A 36 6.60 -1.19 -8.66
C GLN A 36 5.24 -0.85 -8.03
N ASP A 37 4.17 -0.88 -8.82
CA ASP A 37 2.81 -0.64 -8.34
C ASP A 37 2.41 -1.68 -7.30
N TYR A 38 2.69 -2.97 -7.55
CA TYR A 38 2.45 -4.02 -6.58
C TYR A 38 3.19 -3.80 -5.26
N ARG A 39 4.48 -3.46 -5.32
CA ARG A 39 5.28 -3.16 -4.12
C ARG A 39 4.75 -1.92 -3.38
N ARG A 40 4.33 -0.91 -4.12
CA ARG A 40 3.74 0.31 -3.55
C ARG A 40 2.46 -0.02 -2.80
N GLU A 41 1.59 -0.83 -3.37
CA GLU A 41 0.34 -1.26 -2.74
C GLU A 41 0.62 -2.01 -1.43
N GLN A 42 1.57 -2.95 -1.43
CA GLN A 42 1.97 -3.66 -0.21
C GLN A 42 2.49 -2.73 0.88
N LEU A 43 3.31 -1.74 0.52
CA LEU A 43 3.83 -0.77 1.48
C LEU A 43 2.72 0.12 2.06
N LEU A 44 1.74 0.51 1.23
CA LEU A 44 0.57 1.25 1.70
C LEU A 44 -0.26 0.43 2.68
N GLU A 45 -0.49 -0.84 2.38
CA GLU A 45 -1.21 -1.75 3.27
C GLU A 45 -0.48 -1.94 4.60
N GLN A 46 0.83 -2.16 4.57
CA GLN A 46 1.65 -2.27 5.78
C GLN A 46 1.60 -1.01 6.63
N ARG A 47 1.68 0.17 5.99
CA ARG A 47 1.55 1.45 6.68
C ARG A 47 0.18 1.61 7.32
N ALA A 48 -0.89 1.22 6.63
CA ALA A 48 -2.24 1.27 7.18
C ALA A 48 -2.37 0.36 8.41
N ARG A 49 -1.83 -0.86 8.36
CA ARG A 49 -1.80 -1.79 9.50
C ARG A 49 -1.03 -1.23 10.69
N LEU A 50 0.19 -0.73 10.46
CA LEU A 50 1.01 -0.13 11.52
C LEU A 50 0.34 1.10 12.14
N ARG A 51 -0.37 1.89 11.34
CA ARG A 51 -1.14 3.02 11.84
C ARG A 51 -2.28 2.56 12.75
N LEU A 52 -3.05 1.54 12.33
CA LEU A 52 -4.10 0.96 13.16
C LEU A 52 -3.54 0.38 14.46
N GLU A 53 -2.40 -0.29 14.41
CA GLU A 53 -1.71 -0.82 15.59
C GLU A 53 -1.25 0.32 16.52
N THR A 54 -0.70 1.39 15.96
CA THR A 54 -0.32 2.58 16.74
C THR A 54 -1.54 3.23 17.40
N GLU A 55 -2.65 3.34 16.68
CA GLU A 55 -3.91 3.86 17.22
C GLU A 55 -4.46 2.95 18.33
N GLN A 56 -4.35 1.63 18.19
CA GLN A 56 -4.73 0.67 19.24
C GLN A 56 -3.81 0.72 20.46
N LEU A 57 -2.52 0.97 20.29
CA LEU A 57 -1.56 1.12 21.39
C LEU A 57 -1.70 2.49 22.09
N GLY A 58 -2.05 3.53 21.35
CA GLY A 58 -2.29 4.87 21.87
C GLY A 58 -3.68 5.07 22.48
N ALA A 59 -4.68 4.29 22.06
CA ALA A 59 -6.04 4.31 22.61
C ALA A 59 -6.10 4.06 24.13
N PRO A 60 -5.48 3.00 24.70
CA PRO A 60 -5.50 2.78 26.14
C PRO A 60 -4.75 3.87 26.90
N GLY A 61 -3.63 4.38 26.38
CA GLY A 61 -2.94 5.53 26.99
C GLY A 61 -3.81 6.79 27.05
N ARG A 62 -4.51 7.10 25.96
CA ARG A 62 -5.43 8.25 25.92
C ARG A 62 -6.65 8.06 26.81
N LEU A 63 -7.18 6.85 26.90
CA LEU A 63 -8.28 6.52 27.80
C LEU A 63 -7.85 6.60 29.27
N LEU A 64 -6.64 6.12 29.61
CA LEU A 64 -6.06 6.29 30.95
C LEU A 64 -5.84 7.77 31.29
N ASP A 65 -5.31 8.57 30.37
CA ASP A 65 -5.13 10.01 30.57
C ASP A 65 -6.48 10.74 30.74
N GLU A 66 -7.53 10.33 30.03
CA GLU A 66 -8.89 10.88 30.17
C GLU A 66 -9.56 10.45 31.49
N VAL A 67 -9.28 9.24 31.98
CA VAL A 67 -9.68 8.75 33.32
C VAL A 67 -8.94 9.51 34.43
N GLU A 68 -7.62 9.65 34.32
CA GLU A 68 -6.79 10.36 35.31
C GLU A 68 -7.08 11.87 35.33
N ALA A 69 -7.42 12.46 34.19
CA ALA A 69 -7.93 13.83 34.10
C ALA A 69 -9.38 14.00 34.57
N GLY A 70 -10.03 12.94 35.06
CA GLY A 70 -11.40 12.98 35.61
C GLY A 70 -12.48 13.30 34.57
N ARG A 71 -12.20 13.10 33.28
CA ARG A 71 -13.12 13.40 32.17
C ARG A 71 -13.96 12.20 31.74
N LEU A 72 -13.63 11.00 32.20
CA LEU A 72 -14.44 9.79 32.02
C LEU A 72 -15.07 9.38 33.36
N PRO A 73 -16.40 9.30 33.46
CA PRO A 73 -17.05 8.72 34.62
C PRO A 73 -16.76 7.22 34.66
N LEU A 74 -15.90 6.79 35.59
CA LEU A 74 -15.79 5.39 35.96
C LEU A 74 -17.04 5.03 36.76
N GLU A 75 -18.07 4.50 36.09
CA GLU A 75 -19.05 3.66 36.77
C GLU A 75 -18.30 2.38 37.20
N VAL A 76 -17.82 2.39 38.44
CA VAL A 76 -17.38 1.18 39.12
C VAL A 76 -18.62 0.31 39.22
N ALA A 77 -18.64 -0.80 38.48
CA ALA A 77 -19.70 -1.79 38.57
C ALA A 77 -19.70 -2.42 39.97
N GLU A 78 -20.41 -1.80 40.92
CA GLU A 78 -20.66 -2.30 42.28
C GLU A 78 -21.76 -3.39 42.33
N GLU A 79 -22.26 -3.87 41.19
CA GLU A 79 -23.48 -4.68 41.14
C GLU A 79 -23.24 -6.19 41.00
N ALA A 80 -22.26 -6.74 41.73
CA ALA A 80 -22.03 -8.19 41.78
C ALA A 80 -21.97 -8.82 43.19
N GLU A 81 -22.07 -8.04 44.27
CA GLU A 81 -21.92 -8.60 45.63
C GLU A 81 -23.22 -8.69 46.46
N SER A 82 -24.33 -8.04 46.04
CA SER A 82 -25.58 -8.04 46.82
C SER A 82 -26.48 -9.28 46.60
N SER A 83 -26.23 -10.12 45.59
CA SER A 83 -27.11 -11.27 45.25
C SER A 83 -26.77 -12.58 45.99
N SER A 84 -25.85 -12.60 46.96
CA SER A 84 -25.42 -13.84 47.64
C SER A 84 -25.91 -14.02 49.09
N VAL A 85 -26.62 -13.06 49.69
CA VAL A 85 -27.06 -13.15 51.09
C VAL A 85 -28.59 -13.12 51.20
N ALA A 86 -29.23 -14.13 50.60
CA ALA A 86 -30.60 -14.52 50.93
C ALA A 86 -30.81 -15.99 50.57
N ARG A 87 -30.22 -16.89 51.37
CA ARG A 87 -30.63 -18.29 51.49
C ARG A 87 -30.90 -18.58 52.95
#